data_AF-A0A3E2NR69-F1
#
_entry.id   AF-A0A3E2NR69-F1
#
_cell.length_a   1.000
_cell.length_b   1.000
_cell.length_c   1.000
_cell.angle_alpha   90.00
_cell.angle_beta   90.00
_cell.angle_gamma   90.00
#
_symmetry.space_group_name_H-M   'P 1'
#
loop_
_entity.id
_entity.type
_entity.pdbx_description
1 polymer ?
#
loop_
_entity_poly.entity_id
_entity_poly.type
_entity_poly.pdbx_seq_one_letter_code
_entity_poly.pdbx_strand_id
1 'polypeptide(L)'
;MKKTLLSLLFLTFAASASFAAAPDTLKQGKYTLIVDGNDANFDKSIRQELINTFFKVYPGIVKEYNKKSLTTVHFFIDTAYHGVAATDNGRVVFSPEYMTKHPHDIDVVTHEVMHIVQDYGDSNGPGWLTEGIADYVRNEHGVANEAAKWRLPDFKPTQNYDNAYRVTARFLVWIETKVKKGTVKKLDDVMRKHTYTDGIWAQLTGKSVDELWKAYAANPAL
;
A
#
# COMPACT_ATOMS: atom_id res chain seq x y z
N MET A 1 4.90 72.12 -31.11
CA MET A 1 3.93 71.02 -31.03
C MET A 1 4.53 69.74 -31.63
N LYS A 2 5.05 68.83 -30.81
CA LYS A 2 5.28 67.42 -31.16
C LYS A 2 5.04 66.61 -29.89
N LYS A 3 3.94 65.85 -29.82
CA LYS A 3 3.66 64.90 -28.75
C LYS A 3 3.98 63.51 -29.29
N THR A 4 5.03 62.89 -28.76
CA THR A 4 5.38 61.49 -29.05
C THR A 4 4.47 60.61 -28.20
N LEU A 5 3.65 59.78 -28.85
CA LEU A 5 2.79 58.79 -28.19
C LEU A 5 3.64 57.55 -27.86
N LEU A 6 3.75 57.20 -26.58
CA LEU A 6 4.38 55.97 -26.13
C LEU A 6 3.30 54.87 -26.10
N SER A 7 3.37 53.91 -27.02
CA SER A 7 2.46 52.75 -27.03
C SER A 7 2.95 51.72 -26.02
N LEU A 8 2.23 51.55 -24.90
CA LEU A 8 2.43 50.42 -23.99
C LEU A 8 1.83 49.16 -24.63
N LEU A 9 2.68 48.18 -24.91
CA LEU A 9 2.27 46.82 -25.27
C LEU A 9 1.84 46.11 -23.98
N PHE A 10 0.54 45.87 -23.80
CA PHE A 10 0.05 44.96 -22.76
C PHE A 10 0.24 43.52 -23.25
N LEU A 11 1.25 42.84 -22.71
CA LEU A 11 1.41 41.40 -22.87
C LEU A 11 0.45 40.70 -21.89
N THR A 12 -0.69 40.25 -22.38
CA THR A 12 -1.60 39.40 -21.60
C THR A 12 -1.00 37.99 -21.52
N PHE A 13 -0.43 37.63 -20.36
CA PHE A 13 -0.17 36.24 -20.02
C PHE A 13 -1.51 35.54 -19.81
N ALA A 14 -1.95 34.76 -20.79
CA ALA A 14 -3.03 33.81 -20.58
C ALA A 14 -2.45 32.66 -19.73
N ALA A 15 -2.70 32.70 -18.42
CA ALA A 15 -2.51 31.53 -17.57
C ALA A 15 -3.50 30.46 -18.05
N SER A 16 -3.00 29.45 -18.74
CA SER A 16 -3.74 28.23 -19.03
C SER A 16 -4.02 27.52 -17.71
N ALA A 17 -5.17 27.82 -17.10
CA ALA A 17 -5.71 26.98 -16.04
C ALA A 17 -6.04 25.63 -16.67
N SER A 18 -5.18 24.64 -16.44
CA SER A 18 -5.50 23.24 -16.74
C SER A 18 -6.69 22.87 -15.87
N PHE A 19 -7.88 22.77 -16.46
CA PHE A 19 -9.04 22.23 -15.77
C PHE A 19 -8.79 20.73 -15.57
N ALA A 20 -8.23 20.37 -14.41
CA ALA A 20 -8.29 18.99 -13.95
C ALA A 20 -9.77 18.56 -13.90
N ALA A 21 -10.07 17.37 -14.43
CA ALA A 21 -11.41 16.83 -14.34
C ALA A 21 -11.84 16.74 -12.86
N ALA A 22 -13.12 16.95 -12.56
CA ALA A 22 -13.60 16.80 -11.19
C ALA A 22 -13.34 15.35 -10.70
N PRO A 23 -12.94 15.17 -9.44
CA PRO A 23 -12.65 13.84 -8.90
C PRO A 23 -13.93 12.98 -8.88
N ASP A 24 -13.79 11.69 -9.17
CA ASP A 24 -14.90 10.75 -8.99
C ASP A 24 -15.05 10.41 -7.51
N THR A 25 -16.29 10.45 -7.01
CA THR A 25 -16.62 10.03 -5.65
C THR A 25 -17.55 8.82 -5.70
N LEU A 26 -17.02 7.66 -5.31
CA LEU A 26 -17.74 6.39 -5.31
C LEU A 26 -18.07 5.98 -3.87
N LYS A 27 -19.26 5.39 -3.66
CA LYS A 27 -19.70 4.94 -2.33
C LYS A 27 -20.24 3.51 -2.39
N GLN A 28 -19.81 2.69 -1.45
CA GLN A 28 -20.38 1.35 -1.22
C GLN A 28 -20.52 1.09 0.28
N GLY A 29 -21.76 0.99 0.75
CA GLY A 29 -22.06 0.95 2.18
C GLY A 29 -21.53 2.20 2.88
N LYS A 30 -20.71 2.02 3.93
CA LYS A 30 -20.10 3.13 4.66
C LYS A 30 -18.81 3.67 4.05
N TYR A 31 -18.25 2.99 3.05
CA TYR A 31 -16.94 3.35 2.48
C TYR A 31 -17.11 4.29 1.28
N THR A 32 -16.31 5.34 1.25
CA THR A 32 -16.20 6.31 0.17
C THR A 32 -14.79 6.23 -0.43
N LEU A 33 -14.70 6.12 -1.75
CA LEU A 33 -13.45 6.23 -2.49
C LEU A 33 -13.51 7.47 -3.38
N ILE A 34 -12.55 8.38 -3.20
CA ILE A 34 -12.38 9.55 -4.05
C ILE A 34 -11.21 9.26 -4.99
N VAL A 35 -11.41 9.40 -6.29
CA VAL A 35 -10.40 9.06 -7.30
C VAL A 35 -10.14 10.25 -8.21
N ASP A 36 -8.90 10.72 -8.20
CA ASP A 36 -8.43 11.86 -8.97
C ASP A 36 -7.07 11.54 -9.64
N GLY A 37 -6.55 12.47 -10.44
CA GLY A 37 -5.22 12.35 -11.01
C GLY A 37 -4.88 13.48 -11.97
N ASN A 38 -3.60 13.57 -12.31
CA ASN A 38 -3.07 14.55 -13.27
C ASN A 38 -2.73 13.94 -14.65
N ASP A 39 -2.99 12.64 -14.86
CA ASP A 39 -2.90 11.98 -16.16
C ASP A 39 -4.27 11.89 -16.86
N ALA A 40 -4.51 12.78 -17.82
CA ALA A 40 -5.75 12.80 -18.59
C ALA A 40 -5.94 11.59 -19.52
N ASN A 41 -4.87 10.86 -19.82
CA ASN A 41 -4.87 9.72 -20.73
C ASN A 41 -4.74 8.38 -20.00
N PHE A 42 -4.80 8.38 -18.67
CA PHE A 42 -4.72 7.15 -17.89
C PHE A 42 -5.79 6.16 -18.31
N ASP A 43 -5.40 4.90 -18.45
CA ASP A 43 -6.28 3.85 -18.97
C ASP A 43 -7.51 3.68 -18.07
N LYS A 44 -8.69 3.88 -18.65
CA LYS A 44 -9.97 3.84 -17.92
C LYS A 44 -10.30 2.45 -17.37
N SER A 45 -9.83 1.39 -18.04
CA SER A 45 -10.04 0.02 -17.57
C SER A 45 -9.17 -0.27 -16.35
N ILE A 46 -7.88 0.09 -16.38
CA ILE A 46 -6.99 -0.06 -15.22
C ILE A 46 -7.53 0.74 -14.04
N ARG A 47 -7.95 1.98 -14.28
CA ARG A 47 -8.59 2.82 -13.26
C ARG A 47 -9.80 2.13 -12.61
N GLN A 48 -10.67 1.54 -13.42
CA GLN A 48 -11.84 0.83 -12.93
C GLN A 48 -11.46 -0.44 -12.14
N GLU A 49 -10.42 -1.16 -12.54
CA GLU A 49 -9.93 -2.32 -11.79
C GLU A 49 -9.33 -1.93 -10.43
N LEU A 50 -8.59 -0.82 -10.33
CA LEU A 50 -8.11 -0.29 -9.03
C LEU A 50 -9.29 0.01 -8.09
N ILE A 51 -10.33 0.68 -8.61
CA ILE A 51 -11.56 1.00 -7.85
C ILE A 51 -12.27 -0.28 -7.38
N ASN A 52 -12.44 -1.25 -8.29
CA ASN A 52 -13.10 -2.51 -7.97
C ASN A 52 -12.33 -3.29 -6.90
N THR A 53 -10.99 -3.29 -6.99
CA THR A 53 -10.11 -3.93 -6.03
C THR A 53 -10.27 -3.32 -4.64
N PHE A 54 -10.29 -1.99 -4.53
CA PHE A 54 -10.54 -1.30 -3.25
C PHE A 54 -11.83 -1.79 -2.57
N PHE A 55 -12.96 -1.73 -3.27
CA PHE A 55 -14.25 -2.12 -2.70
C PHE A 55 -14.35 -3.62 -2.43
N LYS A 56 -13.54 -4.43 -3.12
CA LYS A 56 -13.45 -5.87 -2.89
C LYS A 56 -12.67 -6.22 -1.62
N VAL A 57 -11.51 -5.60 -1.39
CA VAL A 57 -10.57 -6.03 -0.34
C VAL A 57 -10.67 -5.18 0.93
N TYR A 58 -10.77 -3.86 0.81
CA TYR A 58 -10.61 -2.94 1.93
C TYR A 58 -11.63 -3.17 3.07
N PRO A 59 -12.94 -3.38 2.80
CA PRO A 59 -13.91 -3.67 3.86
C PRO A 59 -13.56 -4.91 4.70
N GLY A 60 -12.99 -5.93 4.07
CA GLY A 60 -12.57 -7.18 4.72
C GLY A 60 -11.36 -6.95 5.61
N ILE A 61 -10.32 -6.29 5.08
CA ILE A 61 -9.09 -5.97 5.80
C ILE A 61 -9.39 -5.08 7.02
N VAL A 62 -10.21 -4.03 6.88
CA VAL A 62 -10.67 -3.18 8.00
C VAL A 62 -11.41 -4.00 9.06
N LYS A 63 -12.30 -4.91 8.66
CA LYS A 63 -13.04 -5.76 9.60
C LYS A 63 -12.10 -6.66 10.40
N GLU A 64 -11.07 -7.17 9.75
CA GLU A 64 -10.15 -8.13 10.31
C GLU A 64 -9.11 -7.49 11.24
N TYR A 65 -8.44 -6.43 10.79
CA TYR A 65 -7.28 -5.87 11.48
C TYR A 65 -7.64 -4.64 12.33
N ASN A 66 -8.28 -3.61 11.75
CA ASN A 66 -8.57 -2.37 12.45
C ASN A 66 -9.93 -1.78 12.08
N LYS A 67 -10.97 -2.05 12.89
CA LYS A 67 -12.34 -1.57 12.64
C LYS A 67 -12.50 -0.04 12.73
N LYS A 68 -11.48 0.66 13.24
CA LYS A 68 -11.45 2.13 13.39
C LYS A 68 -10.82 2.84 12.19
N SER A 69 -10.34 2.11 11.19
CA SER A 69 -9.73 2.69 9.99
C SER A 69 -10.67 3.61 9.23
N LEU A 70 -10.08 4.48 8.41
CA LEU A 70 -10.77 5.49 7.63
C LEU A 70 -11.87 4.89 6.76
N THR A 71 -13.02 5.56 6.72
CA THR A 71 -14.12 5.21 5.82
C THR A 71 -14.08 5.99 4.51
N THR A 72 -13.21 7.00 4.40
CA THR A 72 -12.96 7.75 3.17
C THR A 72 -11.49 7.58 2.80
N VAL A 73 -11.24 7.12 1.58
CA VAL A 73 -9.90 6.90 1.03
C VAL A 73 -9.77 7.65 -0.29
N HIS A 74 -8.58 8.16 -0.58
CA HIS A 74 -8.29 8.92 -1.80
C HIS A 74 -7.31 8.15 -2.67
N PHE A 75 -7.66 7.85 -3.91
CA PHE A 75 -6.72 7.39 -4.92
C PHE A 75 -6.32 8.55 -5.81
N PHE A 76 -5.03 8.64 -6.10
CA PHE A 76 -4.49 9.70 -6.95
C PHE A 76 -3.51 9.12 -7.98
N ILE A 77 -3.81 9.29 -9.26
CA ILE A 77 -2.90 8.91 -10.35
C ILE A 77 -1.94 10.08 -10.59
N ASP A 78 -0.65 9.89 -10.31
CA ASP A 78 0.34 10.97 -10.31
C ASP A 78 1.47 10.77 -11.33
N THR A 79 1.51 11.57 -12.38
CA THR A 79 2.57 11.58 -13.39
C THR A 79 3.95 11.96 -12.82
N ALA A 80 4.00 12.61 -11.66
CA ALA A 80 5.25 12.96 -10.99
C ALA A 80 5.77 11.85 -10.04
N TYR A 81 4.99 10.79 -9.84
CA TYR A 81 5.37 9.67 -8.98
C TYR A 81 5.97 8.51 -9.80
N HIS A 82 7.22 8.17 -9.49
CA HIS A 82 8.03 7.20 -10.24
C HIS A 82 8.22 5.84 -9.53
N GLY A 83 7.54 5.63 -8.40
CA GLY A 83 7.51 4.32 -7.73
C GLY A 83 6.42 3.40 -8.29
N VAL A 84 5.97 2.43 -7.49
CA VAL A 84 4.83 1.56 -7.82
C VAL A 84 3.53 2.24 -7.38
N ALA A 85 3.39 2.34 -6.07
CA ALA A 85 2.37 3.09 -5.37
C ALA A 85 2.90 3.50 -3.99
N ALA A 86 2.23 4.44 -3.33
CA ALA A 86 2.56 4.85 -1.97
C ALA A 86 1.31 5.33 -1.23
N THR A 87 1.26 5.07 0.07
CA THR A 87 0.17 5.49 0.94
C THR A 87 0.65 6.49 1.98
N ASP A 88 -0.09 7.58 2.12
CA ASP A 88 0.05 8.52 3.23
C ASP A 88 -1.32 9.06 3.63
N ASN A 89 -1.63 9.05 4.93
CA ASN A 89 -2.83 9.64 5.52
C ASN A 89 -4.15 9.38 4.75
N GLY A 90 -4.42 8.11 4.41
CA GLY A 90 -5.63 7.73 3.67
C GLY A 90 -5.63 8.07 2.18
N ARG A 91 -4.53 8.60 1.64
CA ARG A 91 -4.30 8.83 0.22
C ARG A 91 -3.31 7.81 -0.33
N VAL A 92 -3.72 7.09 -1.36
CA VAL A 92 -2.88 6.19 -2.15
C VAL A 92 -2.54 6.85 -3.48
N VAL A 93 -1.26 6.94 -3.79
CA VAL A 93 -0.74 7.41 -5.07
C VAL A 93 -0.36 6.22 -5.91
N PHE A 94 -0.69 6.24 -7.20
CA PHE A 94 -0.27 5.23 -8.17
C PHE A 94 0.54 5.87 -9.29
N SER A 95 1.62 5.20 -9.71
CA SER A 95 2.37 5.63 -10.89
C SER A 95 1.64 5.20 -12.17
N PRO A 96 1.22 6.13 -13.04
CA PRO A 96 0.60 5.77 -14.32
C PRO A 96 1.57 5.00 -15.22
N GLU A 97 2.87 5.29 -15.14
CA GLU A 97 3.92 4.59 -15.88
C GLU A 97 4.00 3.11 -15.46
N TYR A 98 4.03 2.85 -14.15
CA TYR A 98 4.05 1.48 -13.63
C TYR A 98 2.78 0.74 -14.02
N MET A 99 1.62 1.32 -13.75
CA MET A 99 0.33 0.67 -14.00
C MET A 99 0.13 0.36 -15.49
N THR A 100 0.62 1.21 -16.39
CA THR A 100 0.56 0.93 -17.84
C THR A 100 1.47 -0.24 -18.23
N LYS A 101 2.64 -0.39 -17.60
CA LYS A 101 3.57 -1.52 -17.84
C LYS A 101 3.09 -2.82 -17.18
N HIS A 102 2.30 -2.71 -16.11
CA HIS A 102 1.82 -3.82 -15.28
C HIS A 102 0.31 -3.74 -15.05
N PRO A 103 -0.51 -3.77 -16.12
CA PRO A 103 -1.95 -3.47 -16.01
C PRO A 103 -2.73 -4.44 -15.13
N HIS A 104 -2.20 -5.66 -14.95
CA HIS A 104 -2.82 -6.69 -14.10
C HIS A 104 -2.36 -6.66 -12.64
N ASP A 105 -1.38 -5.81 -12.28
CA ASP A 105 -0.90 -5.69 -10.91
C ASP A 105 -1.78 -4.75 -10.06
N ILE A 106 -3.08 -5.05 -10.02
CA ILE A 106 -4.08 -4.27 -9.27
C ILE A 106 -4.01 -4.51 -7.76
N ASP A 107 -3.36 -5.60 -7.32
CA ASP A 107 -3.17 -5.93 -5.91
C ASP A 107 -2.12 -5.06 -5.20
N VAL A 108 -1.48 -4.14 -5.92
CA VAL A 108 -0.85 -2.97 -5.30
C VAL A 108 -1.85 -2.24 -4.39
N VAL A 109 -3.14 -2.19 -4.77
CA VAL A 109 -4.20 -1.65 -3.90
C VAL A 109 -4.26 -2.39 -2.57
N THR A 110 -4.18 -3.71 -2.57
CA THR A 110 -4.28 -4.52 -1.35
C THR A 110 -3.13 -4.25 -0.38
N HIS A 111 -1.91 -4.05 -0.91
CA HIS A 111 -0.76 -3.62 -0.13
C HIS A 111 -0.96 -2.20 0.44
N GLU A 112 -1.25 -1.24 -0.43
CA GLU A 112 -1.36 0.17 -0.05
C GLU A 112 -2.49 0.44 0.95
N VAL A 113 -3.67 -0.14 0.74
CA VAL A 113 -4.78 0.05 1.67
C VAL A 113 -4.55 -0.65 3.01
N MET A 114 -3.66 -1.65 3.08
CA MET A 114 -3.23 -2.20 4.36
C MET A 114 -2.47 -1.14 5.15
N HIS A 115 -1.65 -0.28 4.55
CA HIS A 115 -1.01 0.82 5.28
C HIS A 115 -2.03 1.79 5.91
N ILE A 116 -3.18 2.02 5.27
CA ILE A 116 -4.29 2.79 5.87
C ILE A 116 -4.89 2.05 7.07
N VAL A 117 -4.94 0.72 7.02
CA VAL A 117 -5.45 -0.10 8.14
C VAL A 117 -4.47 -0.16 9.29
N GLN A 118 -3.18 -0.28 8.96
CA GLN A 118 -2.07 -0.21 9.89
C GLN A 118 -2.13 1.09 10.66
N ASP A 119 -2.16 2.26 10.02
CA ASP A 119 -2.23 3.56 10.71
C ASP A 119 -1.24 3.63 11.90
N TYR A 120 -0.02 3.16 11.66
CA TYR A 120 1.00 3.01 12.71
C TYR A 120 1.57 4.36 13.17
N GLY A 121 1.37 5.45 12.41
CA GLY A 121 1.97 6.76 12.69
C GLY A 121 3.49 6.66 12.92
N ASP A 122 4.01 7.46 13.86
CA ASP A 122 5.39 7.35 14.35
C ASP A 122 5.55 6.14 15.30
N SER A 123 5.29 4.93 14.79
CA SER A 123 5.47 3.70 15.55
C SER A 123 6.94 3.44 15.86
N ASN A 124 7.19 2.86 17.04
CA ASN A 124 8.51 2.47 17.49
C ASN A 124 8.94 1.09 16.97
N GLY A 125 8.11 0.43 16.18
CA GLY A 125 8.47 -0.83 15.54
C GLY A 125 9.17 -0.66 14.19
N PRO A 126 9.78 -1.74 13.68
CA PRO A 126 10.65 -1.63 12.52
C PRO A 126 9.88 -1.57 11.21
N GLY A 127 10.34 -0.72 10.28
CA GLY A 127 9.72 -0.56 8.96
C GLY A 127 9.63 -1.84 8.14
N TRP A 128 10.59 -2.76 8.27
CA TRP A 128 10.53 -4.05 7.56
C TRP A 128 9.29 -4.88 7.92
N LEU A 129 8.80 -4.75 9.16
CA LEU A 129 7.61 -5.45 9.61
C LEU A 129 6.35 -4.78 9.08
N THR A 130 6.33 -3.45 8.99
CA THR A 130 5.26 -2.67 8.36
C THR A 130 5.03 -3.14 6.92
N GLU A 131 6.08 -3.15 6.11
CA GLU A 131 6.05 -3.61 4.72
C GLU A 131 5.74 -5.10 4.60
N GLY A 132 6.33 -5.92 5.48
CA GLY A 132 6.12 -7.36 5.49
C GLY A 132 4.68 -7.75 5.81
N ILE A 133 4.02 -7.03 6.72
CA ILE A 133 2.59 -7.23 7.03
C ILE A 133 1.72 -6.81 5.84
N ALA A 134 2.05 -5.70 5.16
CA ALA A 134 1.30 -5.27 3.98
C ALA A 134 1.34 -6.32 2.86
N ASP A 135 2.52 -6.89 2.57
CA ASP A 135 2.65 -7.97 1.59
C ASP A 135 2.08 -9.32 2.08
N TYR A 136 2.08 -9.59 3.38
CA TYR A 136 1.39 -10.75 3.95
C TYR A 136 -0.12 -10.64 3.70
N VAL A 137 -0.72 -9.48 3.97
CA VAL A 137 -2.14 -9.20 3.71
C VAL A 137 -2.45 -9.27 2.22
N ARG A 138 -1.55 -8.74 1.37
CA ARG A 138 -1.65 -8.91 -0.09
C ARG A 138 -1.65 -10.38 -0.52
N ASN A 139 -0.84 -11.22 0.11
CA ASN A 139 -0.86 -12.66 -0.18
C ASN A 139 -2.22 -13.31 0.15
N GLU A 140 -2.81 -12.95 1.29
CA GLU A 140 -4.07 -13.56 1.77
C GLU A 140 -5.33 -13.01 1.09
N HIS A 141 -5.34 -11.72 0.75
CA HIS A 141 -6.53 -11.01 0.28
C HIS A 141 -6.44 -10.56 -1.18
N GLY A 142 -5.28 -10.71 -1.82
CA GLY A 142 -5.09 -10.32 -3.21
C GLY A 142 -6.00 -11.10 -4.15
N VAL A 143 -6.51 -10.43 -5.18
CA VAL A 143 -7.49 -10.98 -6.13
C VAL A 143 -6.93 -11.22 -7.53
N ALA A 144 -5.71 -10.74 -7.80
CA ALA A 144 -5.06 -10.74 -9.10
C ALA A 144 -3.56 -11.09 -9.04
N ASN A 145 -3.02 -11.52 -7.89
CA ASN A 145 -1.62 -11.89 -7.74
C ASN A 145 -1.11 -12.84 -8.85
N GLU A 146 -1.89 -13.85 -9.22
CA GLU A 146 -1.53 -14.77 -10.31
C GLU A 146 -1.42 -14.04 -11.66
N ALA A 147 -2.41 -13.21 -12.01
CA ALA A 147 -2.41 -12.42 -13.24
C ALA A 147 -1.24 -11.42 -13.29
N ALA A 148 -0.87 -10.87 -12.14
CA ALA A 148 0.29 -10.01 -11.96
C ALA A 148 1.64 -10.77 -11.95
N LYS A 149 1.61 -12.12 -11.94
CA LYS A 149 2.77 -12.99 -11.67
C LYS A 149 3.45 -12.67 -10.32
N TRP A 150 2.72 -12.04 -9.41
CA TRP A 150 3.15 -11.75 -8.06
C TRP A 150 3.05 -13.02 -7.21
N ARG A 151 4.11 -13.32 -6.47
CA ARG A 151 4.16 -14.45 -5.55
C ARG A 151 5.19 -14.18 -4.46
N LEU A 152 5.03 -14.86 -3.34
CA LEU A 152 6.06 -14.97 -2.30
C LEU A 152 7.30 -15.67 -2.89
N PRO A 153 8.51 -15.08 -2.76
CA PRO A 153 9.72 -15.64 -3.33
C PRO A 153 10.15 -16.88 -2.58
N ASP A 154 10.75 -17.86 -3.26
CA ASP A 154 11.40 -18.97 -2.56
C ASP A 154 12.48 -18.47 -1.59
N PHE A 155 12.66 -19.21 -0.49
CA PHE A 155 13.71 -18.93 0.47
C PHE A 155 15.08 -18.99 -0.20
N LYS A 156 15.95 -18.03 0.13
CA LYS A 156 17.36 -18.01 -0.26
C LYS A 156 18.23 -17.72 0.97
N PRO A 157 19.39 -18.36 1.11
CA PRO A 157 20.31 -18.08 2.23
C PRO A 157 20.80 -16.63 2.32
N THR A 158 20.70 -15.85 1.24
CA THR A 158 21.04 -14.42 1.20
C THR A 158 19.94 -13.52 1.76
N GLN A 159 18.78 -14.07 2.09
CA GLN A 159 17.65 -13.33 2.66
C GLN A 159 17.73 -13.26 4.18
N ASN A 160 17.04 -12.27 4.74
CA ASN A 160 16.79 -12.15 6.18
C ASN A 160 15.36 -11.64 6.44
N TYR A 161 14.86 -11.82 7.68
CA TYR A 161 13.50 -11.40 8.05
C TYR A 161 13.27 -9.90 7.91
N ASP A 162 14.33 -9.08 7.90
CA ASP A 162 14.29 -7.62 7.79
C ASP A 162 14.42 -7.10 6.35
N ASN A 163 14.39 -8.00 5.34
CA ASN A 163 14.38 -7.59 3.92
C ASN A 163 13.07 -6.94 3.46
N ALA A 164 12.09 -6.80 4.36
CA ALA A 164 10.78 -6.22 4.11
C ALA A 164 9.97 -6.99 3.03
N TYR A 165 8.81 -6.43 2.69
CA TYR A 165 7.97 -6.86 1.56
C TYR A 165 7.77 -8.39 1.52
N ARG A 166 7.77 -8.97 0.32
CA ARG A 166 7.51 -10.40 0.07
C ARG A 166 8.41 -11.36 0.83
N VAL A 167 9.66 -11.00 1.13
CA VAL A 167 10.58 -11.87 1.88
C VAL A 167 10.10 -12.01 3.31
N THR A 168 9.85 -10.88 3.97
CA THR A 168 9.24 -10.85 5.31
C THR A 168 7.85 -11.48 5.30
N ALA A 169 7.00 -11.16 4.31
CA ALA A 169 5.66 -11.71 4.20
C ALA A 169 5.65 -13.24 4.15
N ARG A 170 6.58 -13.86 3.41
CA ARG A 170 6.69 -15.32 3.36
C ARG A 170 7.06 -15.93 4.71
N PHE A 171 7.97 -15.28 5.43
CA PHE A 171 8.32 -15.67 6.79
C PHE A 171 7.13 -15.53 7.75
N LEU A 172 6.33 -14.47 7.61
CA LEU A 172 5.08 -14.31 8.37
C LEU A 172 4.06 -15.40 8.05
N VAL A 173 3.91 -15.81 6.78
CA VAL A 173 3.09 -16.99 6.41
C VAL A 173 3.60 -18.24 7.12
N TRP A 174 4.91 -18.50 7.10
CA TRP A 174 5.48 -19.66 7.80
C TRP A 174 5.24 -19.62 9.32
N ILE A 175 5.33 -18.45 9.96
CA ILE A 175 4.99 -18.29 11.38
C ILE A 175 3.53 -18.65 11.63
N GLU A 176 2.61 -18.14 10.80
CA GLU A 176 1.18 -18.39 10.91
C GLU A 176 0.82 -19.87 10.71
N THR A 177 1.55 -20.59 9.84
CA THR A 177 1.26 -22.00 9.52
C THR A 177 2.01 -23.01 10.40
N LYS A 178 3.25 -22.73 10.81
CA LYS A 178 4.13 -23.71 11.48
C LYS A 178 4.41 -23.40 12.95
N VAL A 179 4.32 -22.13 13.37
CA VAL A 179 4.71 -21.71 14.72
C VAL A 179 3.49 -21.44 15.57
N LYS A 180 2.74 -20.38 15.23
CA LYS A 180 1.58 -19.96 16.01
C LYS A 180 0.67 -19.07 15.17
N LYS A 181 -0.49 -19.60 14.82
CA LYS A 181 -1.56 -18.85 14.18
C LYS A 181 -2.01 -17.65 15.01
N GLY A 182 -2.24 -16.51 14.36
CA GLY A 182 -2.65 -15.24 14.94
C GLY A 182 -1.51 -14.34 15.40
N THR A 183 -0.25 -14.72 15.14
CA THR A 183 0.93 -13.92 15.51
C THR A 183 0.98 -12.61 14.74
N VAL A 184 0.75 -12.63 13.42
CA VAL A 184 0.76 -11.44 12.56
C VAL A 184 -0.26 -10.42 13.03
N LYS A 185 -1.47 -10.86 13.36
CA LYS A 185 -2.53 -10.00 13.88
C LYS A 185 -2.16 -9.36 15.21
N LYS A 186 -1.41 -10.06 16.07
CA LYS A 186 -0.91 -9.52 17.33
C LYS A 186 0.22 -8.53 17.12
N LEU A 187 1.10 -8.79 16.15
CA LEU A 187 2.15 -7.86 15.74
C LEU A 187 1.55 -6.56 15.21
N ASP A 188 0.60 -6.63 14.28
CA ASP A 188 -0.16 -5.45 13.82
C ASP A 188 -0.77 -4.66 14.99
N ASP A 189 -1.43 -5.35 15.91
CA ASP A 189 -2.09 -4.70 17.05
C ASP A 189 -1.12 -3.98 18.01
N VAL A 190 0.06 -4.54 18.27
CA VAL A 190 1.06 -3.87 19.12
C VAL A 190 1.76 -2.72 18.39
N MET A 191 1.93 -2.82 17.07
CA MET A 191 2.47 -1.74 16.23
C MET A 191 1.52 -0.54 16.25
N ARG A 192 0.21 -0.77 16.10
CA ARG A 192 -0.85 0.25 16.23
C ARG A 192 -0.93 0.90 17.60
N LYS A 193 -0.56 0.17 18.64
CA LYS A 193 -0.60 0.66 20.03
C LYS A 193 0.70 1.33 20.45
N HIS A 194 1.71 1.39 19.59
CA HIS A 194 3.05 1.91 19.92
C HIS A 194 3.68 1.19 21.13
N THR A 195 3.39 -0.10 21.29
CA THR A 195 3.93 -0.94 22.39
C THR A 195 4.87 -2.02 21.86
N TYR A 196 5.39 -1.87 20.64
CA TYR A 196 6.32 -2.84 20.08
C TYR A 196 7.62 -2.85 20.89
N THR A 197 8.14 -4.04 21.17
CA THR A 197 9.51 -4.27 21.66
C THR A 197 9.99 -5.57 21.03
N ASP A 198 11.30 -5.76 20.88
CA ASP A 198 11.84 -7.00 20.31
C ASP A 198 11.44 -8.26 21.11
N GLY A 199 11.17 -8.08 22.41
CA GLY A 199 10.66 -9.15 23.28
C GLY A 199 9.29 -9.69 22.88
N ILE A 200 8.50 -8.97 22.07
CA ILE A 200 7.16 -9.41 21.67
C ILE A 200 7.18 -10.74 20.91
N TRP A 201 8.22 -10.98 20.12
CA TRP A 201 8.40 -12.24 19.39
C TRP A 201 8.48 -13.43 20.33
N ALA A 202 9.31 -13.32 21.38
CA ALA A 202 9.46 -14.35 22.38
C ALA A 202 8.19 -14.51 23.24
N GLN A 203 7.53 -13.41 23.58
CA GLN A 203 6.26 -13.45 24.32
C GLN A 203 5.15 -14.15 23.53
N LEU A 204 5.07 -13.92 22.22
CA LEU A 204 4.04 -14.52 21.38
C LEU A 204 4.37 -15.98 21.04
N THR A 205 5.62 -16.29 20.71
CA THR A 205 6.01 -17.56 20.07
C THR A 205 6.91 -18.46 20.92
N GLY A 206 7.47 -17.95 22.02
CA GLY A 206 8.49 -18.63 22.81
C GLY A 206 9.92 -18.53 22.23
N LYS A 207 10.11 -17.80 21.12
CA LYS A 207 11.41 -17.61 20.45
C LYS A 207 11.62 -16.16 20.03
N SER A 208 12.86 -15.69 20.06
CA SER A 208 13.25 -14.43 19.44
C SER A 208 13.07 -14.47 17.91
N VAL A 209 12.99 -13.30 17.26
CA VAL A 209 12.88 -13.22 15.79
C VAL A 209 14.06 -13.90 15.09
N ASP A 210 15.27 -13.80 15.63
CA ASP A 210 16.46 -14.47 15.10
C ASP A 210 16.37 -16.00 15.18
N GLU A 211 15.86 -16.54 16.29
CA GLU A 211 15.65 -17.97 16.45
C GLU A 211 14.54 -18.49 15.52
N LEU A 212 13.47 -17.71 15.35
CA LEU A 212 12.40 -18.02 14.40
C LEU A 212 12.94 -18.04 12.96
N TRP A 213 13.76 -17.05 12.58
CA TRP A 213 14.36 -17.02 11.25
C TRP A 213 15.30 -18.19 11.01
N LYS A 214 16.14 -18.54 12.00
CA LYS A 214 17.00 -19.74 11.91
C LYS A 214 16.16 -21.02 11.73
N ALA A 215 15.04 -21.14 12.44
CA ALA A 215 14.13 -22.29 12.30
C ALA A 215 13.46 -22.32 10.91
N TYR A 216 13.03 -21.16 10.41
CA TYR A 216 12.47 -21.00 9.06
C TYR A 216 13.51 -21.35 7.98
N ALA A 217 14.73 -20.84 8.09
CA ALA A 217 15.83 -21.13 7.16
C ALA A 217 16.17 -22.62 7.11
N ALA A 218 16.04 -23.34 8.23
CA ALA A 218 16.25 -24.78 8.30
C ALA A 218 15.09 -25.58 7.68
N ASN A 219 13.85 -25.06 7.73
CA ASN A 219 12.64 -25.74 7.25
C ASN A 219 11.70 -24.77 6.51
N PRO A 220 12.07 -24.26 5.32
CA PRO A 220 11.39 -23.14 4.69
C PRO A 220 10.08 -23.50 3.96
N ALA A 221 9.63 -24.75 4.03
CA ALA A 221 8.37 -25.16 3.42
C ALA A 221 7.17 -24.48 4.12
N LEU A 222 6.24 -23.92 3.33
CA LEU A 222 5.02 -23.27 3.84
C LEU A 222 3.98 -24.28 4.33
#